data_AF-A0A8H6LIJ4-F1
#
_entry.id   AF-A0A8H6LIJ4-F1
#
_cell.length_a   1.000
_cell.length_b   1.000
_cell.length_c   1.000
_cell.angle_alpha   90.00
_cell.angle_beta   90.00
_cell.angle_gamma   90.00
#
_symmetry.space_group_name_H-M   'P 1'
#
loop_
_entity.id
_entity.type
_entity.pdbx_description
1 polymer ?
#
loop_
_entity_poly.entity_id
_entity_poly.type
_entity_poly.pdbx_seq_one_letter_code
_entity_poly.pdbx_strand_id
1 'polypeptide(L)'
;MPTAPAKPPPPSTGPGGAGAALKEENIYIPSFISKRPFYAGEEGDENDYLQHQRREEKNDKSQWYDRGRKAGPAATKYRKGACENCGAMTHKKKDCLSRPRAKGAKWTGKDIQADEVIQDVNMGWDAKRDRWNGYDAKEYRSVVDEFNQMEELRKQATKDGNADEETEEGDKYAEENDMSKHQSTATRQLRIREDTAKYLLNLDLESAKYDPKTRSLVDAGATADKAADAFAEEGFMRSSGDAGAFENAQRYAWEAQEKSGNTSQHLQANPTAGEFYRKKELEEAEAKRAEREKLLLEKYGGDQKAMPAALRNMAITESETFVEYDEAGLIKGAPKKVAKSKYAEDVLINNHTSVWGSWWSSFKWGYACCHSFIKNSYCTGDDGKLAWEAAERQRTGANLVNDDEEETEEPSKEEAEKNREEEQPRKRTREEMMNGVTEEEMDEYRRKRTVTNDPMAKLLGKDELLS
;
A
#
# COMPACT_ATOMS: atom_id res chain seq x y z
N MET A 1 15.59 -46.25 38.50
CA MET A 1 14.14 -46.31 38.20
C MET A 1 13.99 -46.99 36.84
N PRO A 2 13.11 -47.98 36.67
CA PRO A 2 12.98 -48.68 35.40
C PRO A 2 12.41 -47.73 34.35
N THR A 3 13.10 -47.66 33.20
CA THR A 3 12.74 -46.84 32.05
C THR A 3 11.47 -47.38 31.38
N ALA A 4 10.47 -46.52 31.21
CA ALA A 4 9.28 -46.86 30.44
C ALA A 4 9.66 -47.07 28.97
N PRO A 5 9.11 -48.10 28.28
CA PRO A 5 9.37 -48.28 26.86
C PRO A 5 8.76 -47.12 26.06
N ALA A 6 9.57 -46.52 25.18
CA ALA A 6 9.15 -45.46 24.28
C ALA A 6 8.00 -45.95 23.39
N LYS A 7 6.96 -45.13 23.25
CA LYS A 7 5.86 -45.37 22.30
C LYS A 7 6.44 -45.39 20.88
N PRO A 8 5.97 -46.30 20.00
CA PRO A 8 6.41 -46.30 18.60
C PRO A 8 6.01 -44.98 17.92
N PRO A 9 6.86 -44.45 17.01
CA PRO A 9 6.53 -43.25 16.26
C PRO A 9 5.26 -43.47 15.42
N PRO A 10 4.44 -42.42 15.18
CA PRO A 10 3.32 -42.54 14.27
C PRO A 10 3.81 -42.98 12.89
N PRO A 11 3.05 -43.82 12.15
CA PRO A 11 3.45 -44.26 10.82
C PRO A 11 3.66 -43.04 9.92
N SER A 12 4.79 -43.04 9.22
CA SER A 12 5.20 -41.99 8.28
C SER A 12 4.08 -41.76 7.26
N THR A 13 3.58 -40.53 7.20
CA THR A 13 2.87 -40.00 6.04
C THR A 13 3.74 -40.24 4.79
N GLY A 14 3.19 -40.96 3.81
CA GLY A 14 3.79 -41.09 2.48
C GLY A 14 4.00 -39.72 1.82
N PRO A 15 4.69 -39.66 0.67
CA PRO A 15 5.17 -38.42 0.05
C PRO A 15 4.04 -37.66 -0.71
N GLY A 16 2.83 -37.63 -0.15
CA GLY A 16 1.70 -36.86 -0.64
C GLY A 16 1.39 -35.78 0.39
N GLY A 17 1.84 -34.56 0.11
CA GLY A 17 1.48 -33.39 0.93
C GLY A 17 -0.03 -33.21 0.88
N ALA A 18 -0.66 -33.15 2.06
CA ALA A 18 -2.09 -32.92 2.21
C ALA A 18 -2.47 -31.52 1.68
N GLY A 19 -2.75 -31.44 0.39
CA GLY A 19 -3.33 -30.28 -0.26
C GLY A 19 -4.82 -30.51 -0.48
N ALA A 20 -5.67 -29.54 -0.15
CA ALA A 20 -7.11 -29.57 -0.41
C ALA A 20 -7.47 -29.75 -1.91
N ALA A 21 -6.48 -29.65 -2.80
CA ALA A 21 -6.62 -29.87 -4.24
C ALA A 21 -6.54 -31.35 -4.65
N LEU A 22 -5.89 -32.20 -3.85
CA LEU A 22 -5.88 -33.64 -4.10
C LEU A 22 -7.06 -34.24 -3.35
N LYS A 23 -8.00 -34.86 -4.09
CA LYS A 23 -9.15 -35.62 -3.56
C LYS A 23 -8.68 -36.93 -2.88
N GLU A 24 -7.63 -36.84 -2.08
CA GLU A 24 -7.04 -37.97 -1.36
C GLU A 24 -7.94 -38.41 -0.20
N GLU A 25 -7.93 -39.72 0.05
CA GLU A 25 -8.73 -40.33 1.11
C GLU A 25 -8.19 -39.93 2.49
N ASN A 26 -8.99 -39.17 3.24
CA ASN A 26 -8.68 -38.87 4.62
C ASN A 26 -8.95 -40.12 5.48
N ILE A 27 -7.88 -40.70 6.03
CA ILE A 27 -7.89 -41.91 6.87
C ILE A 27 -8.86 -41.78 8.07
N TYR A 28 -9.09 -40.55 8.54
CA TYR A 28 -9.97 -40.30 9.69
C TYR A 28 -11.46 -40.28 9.34
N ILE A 29 -11.85 -40.31 8.06
CA ILE A 29 -13.25 -40.42 7.66
C ILE A 29 -13.70 -41.87 7.90
N PRO A 30 -14.71 -42.11 8.76
CA PRO A 30 -15.19 -43.45 9.00
C PRO A 30 -15.68 -44.14 7.74
N SER A 31 -15.46 -45.46 7.66
CA SER A 31 -15.76 -46.25 6.46
C SER A 31 -17.24 -46.20 6.01
N PHE A 32 -18.19 -45.92 6.89
CA PHE A 32 -19.61 -45.81 6.52
C PHE A 32 -19.95 -44.49 5.81
N ILE A 33 -19.11 -43.46 5.93
CA ILE A 33 -19.26 -42.18 5.22
C ILE A 33 -18.50 -42.23 3.89
N SER A 34 -17.31 -42.86 3.86
CA SER A 34 -16.51 -42.97 2.65
C SER A 34 -17.04 -44.00 1.66
N LYS A 35 -17.62 -45.11 2.14
CA LYS A 35 -18.19 -46.14 1.27
C LYS A 35 -19.46 -45.66 0.59
N ARG A 36 -19.40 -45.54 -0.74
CA ARG A 36 -20.55 -45.23 -1.60
C ARG A 36 -21.62 -46.32 -1.44
N PRO A 37 -22.90 -45.97 -1.17
CA PRO A 37 -23.97 -46.94 -1.11
C PRO A 37 -24.36 -47.43 -2.51
N PHE A 38 -24.90 -48.65 -2.60
CA PHE A 38 -25.18 -49.33 -3.87
C PHE A 38 -26.12 -48.55 -4.82
N TYR A 39 -26.98 -47.68 -4.28
CA TYR A 39 -27.95 -46.91 -5.06
C TYR A 39 -27.41 -45.58 -5.61
N ALA A 40 -26.20 -45.15 -5.20
CA ALA A 40 -25.62 -43.88 -5.63
C ALA A 40 -24.99 -43.92 -7.03
N GLY A 41 -25.04 -45.07 -7.72
CA GLY A 41 -24.46 -45.26 -9.05
C GLY A 41 -22.92 -45.22 -9.07
N GLU A 42 -22.31 -45.86 -10.07
CA GLU A 42 -20.88 -45.67 -10.40
C GLU A 42 -20.68 -44.48 -11.36
N GLU A 43 -21.75 -43.81 -11.79
CA GLU A 43 -21.70 -42.66 -12.69
C GLU A 43 -21.13 -41.43 -11.96
N GLY A 44 -19.81 -41.27 -12.04
CA GLY A 44 -19.07 -40.15 -11.47
C GLY A 44 -17.56 -40.35 -11.61
N ASP A 45 -16.77 -39.33 -11.28
CA ASP A 45 -15.32 -39.49 -11.25
C ASP A 45 -14.95 -40.54 -10.19
N GLU A 46 -14.37 -41.67 -10.60
CA GLU A 46 -13.86 -42.71 -9.68
C GLU A 46 -12.84 -42.14 -8.67
N ASN A 47 -12.22 -41.00 -9.03
CA ASN A 47 -11.26 -40.27 -8.21
C ASN A 47 -11.89 -39.45 -7.05
N ASP A 48 -13.22 -39.29 -6.96
CA ASP A 48 -13.90 -38.56 -5.87
C ASP A 48 -14.75 -39.51 -4.99
N TYR A 49 -14.11 -40.13 -4.00
CA TYR A 49 -14.75 -41.09 -3.10
C TYR A 49 -15.95 -40.52 -2.30
N LEU A 50 -16.00 -39.19 -2.10
CA LEU A 50 -17.03 -38.52 -1.30
C LEU A 50 -18.11 -37.81 -2.12
N GLN A 51 -18.15 -38.04 -3.43
CA GLN A 51 -19.13 -37.42 -4.33
C GLN A 51 -20.58 -37.62 -3.87
N HIS A 52 -20.91 -38.82 -3.37
CA HIS A 52 -22.25 -39.17 -2.88
C HIS A 52 -22.69 -38.39 -1.61
N GLN A 53 -21.76 -37.70 -0.93
CA GLN A 53 -22.05 -36.82 0.20
C GLN A 53 -22.16 -35.34 -0.23
N ARG A 54 -21.74 -34.99 -1.45
CA ARG A 54 -21.86 -33.61 -1.96
C ARG A 54 -23.33 -33.34 -2.29
N ARG A 55 -23.76 -32.10 -2.07
CA ARG A 55 -25.12 -31.67 -2.38
C ARG A 55 -25.32 -31.67 -3.89
N GLU A 56 -26.43 -32.25 -4.36
CA GLU A 56 -26.87 -32.09 -5.74
C GLU A 56 -27.16 -30.61 -6.02
N GLU A 57 -26.62 -30.09 -7.12
CA GLU A 57 -26.83 -28.70 -7.53
C GLU A 57 -28.28 -28.49 -7.96
N LYS A 58 -29.07 -27.90 -7.07
CA LYS A 58 -30.39 -27.37 -7.43
C LYS A 58 -30.19 -25.96 -7.97
N ASN A 59 -30.64 -25.74 -9.21
CA ASN A 59 -30.68 -24.42 -9.83
C ASN A 59 -31.76 -23.54 -9.17
N ASP A 60 -31.47 -23.05 -7.96
CA ASP A 60 -32.31 -22.10 -7.25
C ASP A 60 -32.11 -20.72 -7.87
N LYS A 61 -32.88 -20.41 -8.92
CA LYS A 61 -32.87 -19.07 -9.54
C LYS A 61 -33.62 -18.09 -8.63
N SER A 62 -32.99 -16.97 -8.30
CA SER A 62 -33.60 -15.82 -7.63
C SER A 62 -34.51 -15.05 -8.59
N GLN A 63 -35.50 -15.73 -9.17
CA GLN A 63 -36.48 -15.11 -10.04
C GLN A 63 -37.67 -14.67 -9.20
N TRP A 64 -38.06 -13.39 -9.31
CA TRP A 64 -39.30 -12.87 -8.74
C TRP A 64 -40.39 -12.78 -9.80
N TYR A 65 -41.64 -12.64 -9.37
CA TYR A 65 -42.79 -12.47 -10.27
C TYR A 65 -42.66 -11.18 -11.11
N ASP A 66 -42.85 -11.29 -12.43
CA ASP A 66 -42.94 -10.14 -13.33
C ASP A 66 -44.23 -9.36 -13.09
N ARG A 67 -44.19 -8.34 -12.23
CA ARG A 67 -45.38 -7.52 -11.91
C ARG A 67 -45.83 -6.70 -13.12
N GLY A 68 -47.09 -6.82 -13.48
CA GLY A 68 -47.73 -5.99 -14.53
C GLY A 68 -47.31 -6.31 -15.97
N ARG A 69 -46.54 -7.39 -16.18
CA ARG A 69 -46.11 -7.79 -17.51
C ARG A 69 -47.26 -8.43 -18.29
N LYS A 70 -47.56 -7.86 -19.46
CA LYS A 70 -48.61 -8.31 -20.37
C LYS A 70 -48.00 -9.13 -21.50
N ALA A 71 -48.65 -10.22 -21.89
CA ALA A 71 -48.14 -11.20 -22.87
C ALA A 71 -48.12 -10.68 -24.32
N GLY A 72 -48.75 -9.54 -24.61
CA GLY A 72 -48.77 -8.93 -25.94
C GLY A 72 -49.77 -7.77 -26.06
N PRO A 73 -49.98 -7.25 -27.29
CA PRO A 73 -51.01 -6.25 -27.53
C PRO A 73 -52.40 -6.81 -27.21
N ALA A 74 -53.31 -5.94 -26.78
CA ALA A 74 -54.68 -6.33 -26.46
C ALA A 74 -55.38 -6.94 -27.69
N ALA A 75 -56.12 -8.02 -27.46
CA ALA A 75 -56.94 -8.60 -28.52
C ALA A 75 -58.04 -7.61 -28.96
N THR A 76 -58.29 -7.51 -30.26
CA THR A 76 -59.30 -6.59 -30.81
C THR A 76 -60.74 -7.13 -30.73
N LYS A 77 -60.89 -8.43 -30.43
CA LYS A 77 -62.19 -9.10 -30.31
C LYS A 77 -62.24 -9.95 -29.05
N TYR A 78 -63.43 -10.06 -28.47
CA TYR A 78 -63.67 -10.89 -27.30
C TYR A 78 -63.45 -12.38 -27.65
N ARG A 79 -62.65 -13.06 -26.84
CA ARG A 79 -62.36 -14.50 -26.96
C ARG A 79 -63.26 -15.29 -26.03
N LYS A 80 -63.74 -16.45 -26.49
CA LYS A 80 -64.56 -17.35 -25.66
C LYS A 80 -63.73 -17.85 -24.49
N GLY A 81 -64.25 -17.72 -23.27
CA GLY A 81 -63.54 -18.06 -22.03
C GLY A 81 -62.82 -16.88 -21.38
N ALA A 82 -62.76 -15.72 -22.04
CA ALA A 82 -62.21 -14.51 -21.43
C ALA A 82 -63.17 -13.92 -20.39
N CYS A 83 -62.62 -13.15 -19.45
CA CYS A 83 -63.36 -12.41 -18.46
C CYS A 83 -64.47 -11.55 -19.13
N GLU A 84 -65.71 -11.72 -18.67
CA GLU A 84 -66.86 -11.03 -19.25
C GLU A 84 -66.81 -9.50 -19.06
N ASN A 85 -66.03 -9.03 -18.09
CA ASN A 85 -65.87 -7.62 -17.77
C ASN A 85 -64.76 -6.95 -18.61
N CYS A 86 -63.53 -7.44 -18.54
CA CYS A 86 -62.35 -6.81 -19.14
C CYS A 86 -61.86 -7.46 -20.44
N GLY A 87 -62.26 -8.70 -20.74
CA GLY A 87 -61.86 -9.42 -21.96
C GLY A 87 -60.48 -10.09 -21.93
N ALA A 88 -59.77 -10.10 -20.79
CA ALA A 88 -58.54 -10.87 -20.60
C ALA A 88 -58.85 -12.36 -20.32
N MET A 89 -57.96 -13.27 -20.74
CA MET A 89 -58.10 -14.72 -20.57
C MET A 89 -57.55 -15.25 -19.24
N THR A 90 -56.81 -14.44 -18.48
CA THR A 90 -56.05 -14.90 -17.29
C THR A 90 -56.90 -15.13 -16.05
N HIS A 91 -58.05 -14.46 -15.94
CA HIS A 91 -58.89 -14.49 -14.75
C HIS A 91 -60.39 -14.50 -15.10
N LYS A 92 -61.22 -14.83 -14.10
CA LYS A 92 -62.69 -14.81 -14.21
C LYS A 92 -63.25 -13.44 -13.83
N LYS A 93 -64.54 -13.20 -14.12
CA LYS A 93 -65.23 -11.93 -13.79
C LYS A 93 -65.14 -11.53 -12.30
N LYS A 94 -65.12 -12.51 -11.39
CA LYS A 94 -65.08 -12.27 -9.94
C LYS A 94 -63.73 -11.74 -9.47
N ASP A 95 -62.65 -12.20 -10.11
CA ASP A 95 -61.26 -11.87 -9.75
C ASP A 95 -60.71 -10.76 -10.66
N CYS A 96 -61.60 -10.01 -11.31
CA CYS A 96 -61.25 -8.98 -12.27
C CYS A 96 -60.77 -7.71 -11.57
N LEU A 97 -59.50 -7.35 -11.79
CA LEU A 97 -58.88 -6.12 -11.29
C LEU A 97 -59.43 -4.84 -11.94
N SER A 98 -60.02 -4.96 -13.14
CA SER A 98 -60.69 -3.82 -13.79
C SER A 98 -62.03 -3.53 -13.14
N ARG A 99 -62.36 -2.24 -13.02
CA ARG A 99 -63.65 -1.75 -12.48
C ARG A 99 -64.84 -2.51 -13.13
N PRO A 100 -65.80 -3.03 -12.35
CA PRO A 100 -67.00 -3.69 -12.88
C PRO A 100 -67.78 -2.76 -13.82
N ARG A 101 -67.94 -3.15 -15.09
CA ARG A 101 -68.69 -2.38 -16.09
C ARG A 101 -70.16 -2.82 -16.09
N ALA A 102 -71.08 -1.87 -16.30
CA ALA A 102 -72.50 -2.16 -16.45
C ALA A 102 -72.79 -3.07 -17.66
N LYS A 103 -72.10 -2.82 -18.79
CA LYS A 103 -72.07 -3.69 -19.97
C LYS A 103 -70.61 -4.10 -20.21
N GLY A 104 -70.27 -5.33 -19.81
CA GLY A 104 -68.90 -5.86 -19.91
C GLY A 104 -68.40 -6.05 -21.35
N ALA A 105 -67.09 -6.28 -21.49
CA ALA A 105 -66.41 -6.49 -22.77
C ALA A 105 -67.01 -7.63 -23.62
N LYS A 106 -67.66 -8.63 -23.00
CA LYS A 106 -68.36 -9.72 -23.72
C LYS A 106 -69.47 -9.21 -24.65
N TRP A 107 -70.18 -8.15 -24.25
CA TRP A 107 -71.33 -7.62 -24.98
C TRP A 107 -70.98 -6.39 -25.82
N THR A 108 -70.00 -5.59 -25.37
CA THR A 108 -69.64 -4.34 -26.04
C THR A 108 -68.43 -4.46 -26.96
N GLY A 109 -67.55 -5.45 -26.74
CA GLY A 109 -66.32 -5.63 -27.50
C GLY A 109 -65.32 -4.46 -27.40
N LYS A 110 -65.55 -3.49 -26.49
CA LYS A 110 -64.76 -2.27 -26.32
C LYS A 110 -63.80 -2.41 -25.12
N ASP A 111 -62.64 -1.77 -25.21
CA ASP A 111 -61.58 -1.77 -24.17
C ASP A 111 -61.22 -3.16 -23.64
N ILE A 112 -60.81 -4.05 -24.54
CA ILE A 112 -60.28 -5.37 -24.17
C ILE A 112 -58.89 -5.17 -23.58
N GLN A 113 -58.66 -5.73 -22.40
CA GLN A 113 -57.35 -5.71 -21.77
C GLN A 113 -56.46 -6.83 -22.33
N ALA A 114 -55.16 -6.58 -22.36
CA ALA A 114 -54.18 -7.60 -22.71
C ALA A 114 -54.10 -8.67 -21.60
N ASP A 115 -53.70 -9.87 -21.99
CA ASP A 115 -53.51 -10.99 -21.06
C ASP A 115 -52.25 -10.78 -20.21
N GLU A 116 -52.35 -11.12 -18.93
CA GLU A 116 -51.21 -11.11 -17.98
C GLU A 116 -50.36 -12.38 -18.14
N VAL A 117 -49.08 -12.32 -17.81
CA VAL A 117 -48.22 -13.51 -17.75
C VAL A 117 -48.29 -14.10 -16.35
N ILE A 118 -48.86 -15.30 -16.21
CA ILE A 118 -48.91 -16.03 -14.94
C ILE A 118 -47.62 -16.86 -14.82
N GLN A 119 -46.88 -16.66 -13.74
CA GLN A 119 -45.65 -17.39 -13.43
C GLN A 119 -45.83 -18.11 -12.10
N ASP A 120 -45.36 -19.36 -12.00
CA ASP A 120 -45.30 -20.11 -10.75
C ASP A 120 -43.85 -20.13 -10.25
N VAL A 121 -43.58 -19.44 -9.15
CA VAL A 121 -42.22 -19.31 -8.59
C VAL A 121 -42.12 -20.07 -7.27
N ASN A 122 -41.29 -21.12 -7.24
CA ASN A 122 -40.98 -21.88 -6.03
C ASN A 122 -39.76 -21.29 -5.32
N MET A 123 -40.01 -20.55 -4.24
CA MET A 123 -38.98 -19.90 -3.44
C MET A 123 -38.75 -20.58 -2.08
N GLY A 124 -37.53 -20.42 -1.55
CA GLY A 124 -37.18 -20.79 -0.18
C GLY A 124 -37.90 -19.94 0.89
N TRP A 125 -37.67 -20.25 2.18
CA TRP A 125 -38.34 -19.54 3.28
C TRP A 125 -37.95 -18.06 3.37
N ASP A 126 -36.65 -17.78 3.22
CA ASP A 126 -36.07 -16.43 3.26
C ASP A 126 -36.47 -15.63 2.03
N ALA A 127 -36.30 -16.22 0.83
CA ALA A 127 -36.73 -15.63 -0.42
C ALA A 127 -38.24 -15.30 -0.48
N LYS A 128 -39.13 -16.04 0.21
CA LYS A 128 -40.56 -15.67 0.28
C LYS A 128 -40.82 -14.43 1.16
N ARG A 129 -39.95 -14.17 2.13
CA ARG A 129 -40.11 -13.13 3.16
C ARG A 129 -39.22 -11.93 2.95
N ASP A 130 -38.31 -12.00 1.98
CA ASP A 130 -37.49 -10.87 1.62
C ASP A 130 -38.38 -9.68 1.23
N ARG A 131 -38.21 -8.59 1.96
CA ARG A 131 -38.93 -7.33 1.75
C ARG A 131 -38.55 -6.70 0.41
N TRP A 132 -37.35 -6.97 -0.07
CA TRP A 132 -36.77 -6.38 -1.28
C TRP A 132 -37.03 -7.22 -2.54
N ASN A 133 -37.95 -8.17 -2.47
CA ASN A 133 -38.38 -8.96 -3.60
C ASN A 133 -38.94 -8.10 -4.75
N GLY A 134 -38.29 -8.16 -5.92
CA GLY A 134 -38.66 -7.38 -7.09
C GLY A 134 -38.18 -5.93 -7.07
N TYR A 135 -37.20 -5.60 -6.23
CA TYR A 135 -36.57 -4.28 -6.22
C TYR A 135 -35.80 -4.02 -7.52
N ASP A 136 -36.10 -2.90 -8.20
CA ASP A 136 -35.30 -2.43 -9.33
C ASP A 136 -34.12 -1.62 -8.81
N ALA A 137 -32.89 -2.05 -9.11
CA ALA A 137 -31.66 -1.36 -8.71
C ALA A 137 -31.60 0.10 -9.21
N LYS A 138 -32.38 0.46 -10.24
CA LYS A 138 -32.49 1.84 -10.72
C LYS A 138 -33.20 2.76 -9.73
N GLU A 139 -34.12 2.26 -8.92
CA GLU A 139 -34.82 3.06 -7.90
C GLU A 139 -33.85 3.61 -6.85
N TYR A 140 -32.72 2.94 -6.62
CA TYR A 140 -31.68 3.45 -5.70
C TYR A 140 -31.10 4.79 -6.14
N ARG A 141 -31.24 5.18 -7.41
CA ARG A 141 -30.80 6.49 -7.92
C ARG A 141 -31.52 7.64 -7.24
N SER A 142 -32.81 7.52 -6.91
CA SER A 142 -33.52 8.60 -6.23
C SER A 142 -32.94 8.89 -4.85
N VAL A 143 -32.50 7.85 -4.13
CA VAL A 143 -31.83 7.99 -2.84
C VAL A 143 -30.50 8.72 -3.02
N VAL A 144 -29.72 8.38 -4.05
CA VAL A 144 -28.48 9.09 -4.38
C VAL A 144 -28.75 10.55 -4.72
N ASP A 145 -29.79 10.84 -5.51
CA ASP A 145 -30.18 12.20 -5.86
C ASP A 145 -30.60 13.03 -4.64
N GLU A 146 -31.32 12.42 -3.69
CA GLU A 146 -31.67 13.05 -2.40
C GLU A 146 -30.42 13.35 -1.56
N PHE A 147 -29.47 12.42 -1.47
CA PHE A 147 -28.20 12.66 -0.77
C PHE A 147 -27.38 13.78 -1.43
N ASN A 148 -27.35 13.83 -2.75
CA ASN A 148 -26.67 14.90 -3.50
C ASN A 148 -27.32 16.27 -3.23
N GLN A 149 -28.65 16.36 -3.23
CA GLN A 149 -29.37 17.59 -2.88
C GLN A 149 -29.09 18.02 -1.43
N MET A 150 -29.04 17.07 -0.49
CA MET A 150 -28.70 17.35 0.90
C MET A 150 -27.27 17.88 1.05
N GLU A 151 -26.30 17.31 0.34
CA GLU A 151 -24.91 17.79 0.33
C GLU A 151 -24.77 19.17 -0.35
N GLU A 152 -25.55 19.46 -1.40
CA GLU A 152 -25.62 20.79 -2.00
C GLU A 152 -26.16 21.83 -1.03
N LEU A 153 -27.24 21.52 -0.31
CA LEU A 153 -27.79 22.39 0.73
C LEU A 153 -26.81 22.56 1.90
N ARG A 154 -26.13 21.50 2.31
CA ARG A 154 -25.08 21.56 3.34
C ARG A 154 -23.94 22.48 2.90
N LYS A 155 -23.50 22.36 1.64
CA LYS A 155 -22.46 23.21 1.06
C LYS A 155 -22.89 24.68 0.95
N GLN A 156 -24.15 24.95 0.59
CA GLN A 156 -24.71 26.31 0.58
C GLN A 156 -24.73 26.88 2.00
N ALA A 157 -25.25 26.14 2.98
CA ALA A 157 -25.27 26.56 4.39
C ALA A 157 -23.85 26.82 4.94
N THR A 158 -22.85 26.00 4.60
CA THR A 158 -21.46 26.27 4.99
C THR A 158 -20.85 27.48 4.32
N LYS A 159 -21.28 27.83 3.09
CA LYS A 159 -20.83 29.03 2.38
C LYS A 159 -21.46 30.29 2.98
N ASP A 160 -22.76 30.24 3.28
CA ASP A 160 -23.48 31.33 3.93
C ASP A 160 -22.94 31.58 5.36
N GLY A 161 -22.49 30.53 6.06
CA GLY A 161 -21.79 30.65 7.34
C GLY A 161 -20.33 31.12 7.25
N ASN A 162 -19.64 30.89 6.12
CA ASN A 162 -18.26 31.38 5.88
C ASN A 162 -18.20 32.86 5.45
N ALA A 163 -19.34 33.47 5.13
CA ALA A 163 -19.40 34.87 4.70
C ALA A 163 -19.12 35.87 5.85
N ASP A 164 -19.10 35.42 7.12
CA ASP A 164 -18.78 36.23 8.30
C ASP A 164 -17.38 35.95 8.90
N GLU A 165 -16.60 35.01 8.36
CA GLU A 165 -15.26 34.61 8.90
C GLU A 165 -14.16 34.55 7.81
N GLU A 166 -14.14 35.50 6.88
CA GLU A 166 -13.14 35.59 5.78
C GLU A 166 -11.73 36.06 6.23
N THR A 167 -11.33 35.84 7.50
CA THR A 167 -10.06 36.35 8.06
C THR A 167 -9.13 35.31 8.71
N GLU A 168 -9.29 34.01 8.47
CA GLU A 168 -8.29 33.03 8.92
C GLU A 168 -8.21 31.79 8.01
N GLU A 169 -7.60 31.94 6.83
CA GLU A 169 -7.46 30.90 5.80
C GLU A 169 -6.47 29.76 6.17
N GLY A 170 -5.86 29.81 7.36
CA GLY A 170 -4.87 28.84 7.83
C GLY A 170 -5.43 27.59 8.52
N ASP A 171 -6.66 27.63 9.05
CA ASP A 171 -7.20 26.57 9.91
C ASP A 171 -8.15 25.58 9.21
N LYS A 172 -8.59 25.88 7.98
CA LYS A 172 -9.57 25.04 7.23
C LYS A 172 -9.08 23.63 6.91
N TYR A 173 -7.78 23.41 6.78
CA TYR A 173 -7.23 22.07 6.49
C TYR A 173 -7.15 21.15 7.72
N ALA A 174 -7.22 21.71 8.93
CA ALA A 174 -7.22 20.94 10.17
C ALA A 174 -8.63 20.40 10.51
N GLU A 175 -9.69 21.12 10.12
CA GLU A 175 -11.08 20.73 10.42
C GLU A 175 -11.61 19.61 9.51
N GLU A 176 -11.19 19.51 8.24
CA GLU A 176 -11.62 18.41 7.36
C GLU A 176 -11.06 17.04 7.79
N ASN A 177 -9.93 17.03 8.51
CA ASN A 177 -9.40 15.82 9.16
C ASN A 177 -10.01 15.54 10.54
N ASP A 178 -10.90 16.41 11.04
CA ASP A 178 -11.49 16.30 12.38
C ASP A 178 -12.66 15.31 12.48
N MET A 179 -12.95 14.58 11.40
CA MET A 179 -13.96 13.51 11.42
C MET A 179 -13.60 12.35 12.39
N SER A 180 -12.36 12.29 12.88
CA SER A 180 -11.93 11.29 13.88
C SER A 180 -11.98 11.80 15.34
N LYS A 181 -12.18 13.09 15.60
CA LYS A 181 -12.16 13.66 16.97
C LYS A 181 -13.56 13.76 17.59
N HIS A 182 -14.61 13.55 16.81
CA HIS A 182 -15.99 13.48 17.30
C HIS A 182 -16.32 12.20 18.08
N GLN A 183 -15.40 11.24 18.20
CA GLN A 183 -15.53 10.15 19.16
C GLN A 183 -15.04 10.65 20.52
N SER A 184 -15.89 10.58 21.55
CA SER A 184 -15.46 10.93 22.90
C SER A 184 -14.20 10.13 23.25
N THR A 185 -13.21 10.80 23.85
CA THR A 185 -11.95 10.15 24.27
C THR A 185 -12.17 8.94 25.20
N ALA A 186 -13.39 8.79 25.74
CA ALA A 186 -13.84 7.67 26.55
C ALA A 186 -14.11 6.37 25.77
N THR A 187 -14.40 6.40 24.46
CA THR A 187 -14.66 5.20 23.64
C THR A 187 -13.65 5.02 22.51
N ARG A 188 -12.42 5.53 22.67
CA ARG A 188 -11.34 5.28 21.71
C ARG A 188 -11.10 3.77 21.62
N GLN A 189 -11.22 3.22 20.42
CA GLN A 189 -10.98 1.80 20.18
C GLN A 189 -9.52 1.46 20.53
N LEU A 190 -9.31 0.30 21.18
CA LEU A 190 -7.98 -0.17 21.59
C LEU A 190 -7.09 -0.56 20.40
N ARG A 191 -7.69 -0.82 19.23
CA ARG A 191 -6.93 -1.12 18.02
C ARG A 191 -6.40 0.19 17.42
N ILE A 192 -5.08 0.29 17.35
CA ILE A 192 -4.35 1.33 16.64
C ILE A 192 -4.69 1.22 15.15
N ARG A 193 -5.08 2.34 14.52
CA ARG A 193 -5.58 2.34 13.14
C ARG A 193 -4.43 2.42 12.13
N GLU A 194 -3.31 2.96 12.58
CA GLU A 194 -2.04 3.11 11.88
C GLU A 194 -1.39 1.74 11.61
N ASP A 195 -1.60 0.77 12.52
CA ASP A 195 -1.07 -0.58 12.40
C ASP A 195 -1.99 -1.47 11.56
N THR A 196 -1.56 -1.79 10.35
CA THR A 196 -2.27 -2.74 9.49
C THR A 196 -2.15 -4.18 10.01
N ALA A 197 -3.25 -4.93 9.99
CA ALA A 197 -3.21 -6.33 10.40
C ALA A 197 -2.48 -7.18 9.35
N LYS A 198 -1.74 -8.19 9.79
CA LYS A 198 -0.90 -9.02 8.90
C LYS A 198 -1.67 -9.71 7.76
N TYR A 199 -2.90 -10.17 8.00
CA TYR A 199 -3.77 -10.78 6.98
C TYR A 199 -4.39 -9.76 5.99
N LEU A 200 -4.18 -8.46 6.19
CA LEU A 200 -4.60 -7.41 5.26
C LEU A 200 -3.42 -6.86 4.45
N LEU A 201 -2.20 -7.33 4.69
CA LEU A 201 -1.01 -6.93 3.92
C LEU A 201 -1.14 -7.36 2.45
N ASN A 202 -1.68 -8.56 2.21
CA ASN A 202 -2.16 -9.00 0.90
C ASN A 202 -3.54 -9.69 1.07
N LEU A 203 -4.50 -9.33 0.21
CA LEU A 203 -5.86 -9.89 0.19
C LEU A 203 -5.99 -11.08 -0.76
N ASP A 204 -4.96 -11.37 -1.57
CA ASP A 204 -4.93 -12.52 -2.45
C ASP A 204 -4.96 -13.82 -1.63
N LEU A 205 -5.79 -14.77 -2.05
CA LEU A 205 -6.02 -16.04 -1.34
C LEU A 205 -4.76 -16.93 -1.29
N GLU A 206 -3.83 -16.75 -2.25
CA GLU A 206 -2.58 -17.51 -2.37
C GLU A 206 -1.38 -16.80 -1.71
N SER A 207 -1.62 -15.69 -1.01
CA SER A 207 -0.60 -14.95 -0.29
C SER A 207 -0.17 -15.64 1.02
N ALA A 208 0.75 -15.00 1.74
CA ALA A 208 1.27 -15.45 3.03
C ALA A 208 0.17 -15.94 3.99
N LYS A 209 0.29 -17.17 4.47
CA LYS A 209 -0.72 -17.79 5.33
C LYS A 209 -0.68 -17.20 6.74
N TYR A 210 -1.79 -16.63 7.19
CA TYR A 210 -1.95 -16.11 8.55
C TYR A 210 -2.70 -17.12 9.45
N ASP A 211 -2.11 -17.48 10.59
CA ASP A 211 -2.80 -18.25 11.63
C ASP A 211 -3.47 -17.30 12.64
N PRO A 212 -4.83 -17.22 12.69
CA PRO A 212 -5.53 -16.33 13.58
C PRO A 212 -5.40 -16.71 15.07
N LYS A 213 -5.01 -17.95 15.38
CA LYS A 213 -4.88 -18.43 16.76
C LYS A 213 -3.60 -17.90 17.41
N THR A 214 -2.47 -18.04 16.73
CA THR A 214 -1.16 -17.55 17.21
C THR A 214 -0.89 -16.12 16.78
N ARG A 215 -1.68 -15.59 15.83
CA ARG A 215 -1.53 -14.25 15.24
C ARG A 215 -0.17 -14.04 14.55
N SER A 216 0.35 -15.11 13.94
CA SER A 216 1.64 -15.10 13.23
C SER A 216 1.44 -15.43 11.75
N LEU A 217 2.32 -14.88 10.91
CA LEU A 217 2.47 -15.38 9.54
C LEU A 217 3.21 -16.72 9.62
N VAL A 218 2.70 -17.71 8.92
CA VAL A 218 3.21 -19.10 8.94
C VAL A 218 4.08 -19.38 7.73
N ASP A 219 3.77 -18.75 6.60
CA ASP A 219 4.42 -18.98 5.32
C ASP A 219 4.55 -17.65 4.57
N ALA A 220 5.62 -17.50 3.78
CA ALA A 220 5.86 -16.34 2.91
C ALA A 220 4.85 -16.27 1.75
N GLY A 221 4.25 -17.42 1.39
CA GLY A 221 3.39 -17.54 0.21
C GLY A 221 4.20 -17.67 -1.08
N ALA A 222 3.51 -17.81 -2.20
CA ALA A 222 4.14 -18.00 -3.52
C ALA A 222 4.62 -16.69 -4.17
N THR A 223 4.14 -15.55 -3.67
CA THR A 223 4.35 -14.22 -4.25
C THR A 223 5.26 -13.37 -3.38
N ALA A 224 6.20 -12.67 -4.00
CA ALA A 224 7.10 -11.73 -3.32
C ALA A 224 6.35 -10.41 -3.06
N ASP A 225 5.54 -10.39 -2.00
CA ASP A 225 4.75 -9.23 -1.58
C ASP A 225 5.19 -8.70 -0.21
N LYS A 226 4.61 -7.55 0.20
CA LYS A 226 4.77 -6.98 1.55
C LYS A 226 4.50 -7.98 2.68
N ALA A 227 3.61 -8.95 2.45
CA ALA A 227 3.32 -10.01 3.41
C ALA A 227 4.47 -11.03 3.51
N ALA A 228 5.14 -11.34 2.40
CA ALA A 228 6.35 -12.16 2.37
C ALA A 228 7.52 -11.44 3.03
N ASP A 229 7.67 -10.14 2.78
CA ASP A 229 8.67 -9.30 3.46
C ASP A 229 8.43 -9.29 4.98
N ALA A 230 7.19 -9.07 5.42
CA ALA A 230 6.85 -9.11 6.85
C ALA A 230 7.08 -10.49 7.48
N PHE A 231 6.88 -11.58 6.73
CA PHE A 231 7.22 -12.93 7.18
C PHE A 231 8.73 -13.13 7.28
N ALA A 232 9.50 -12.67 6.29
CA ALA A 232 10.95 -12.71 6.30
C ALA A 232 11.53 -11.87 7.45
N GLU A 233 10.96 -10.70 7.70
CA GLU A 233 11.28 -9.84 8.84
C GLU A 233 10.96 -10.52 10.18
N GLU A 234 9.80 -11.17 10.31
CA GLU A 234 9.44 -11.91 11.54
C GLU A 234 10.38 -13.09 11.77
N GLY A 235 10.74 -13.84 10.71
CA GLY A 235 11.74 -14.90 10.76
C GLY A 235 13.13 -14.37 11.15
N PHE A 236 13.53 -13.25 10.55
CA PHE A 236 14.78 -12.58 10.86
C PHE A 236 14.80 -12.09 12.31
N MET A 237 13.75 -11.42 12.80
CA MET A 237 13.63 -10.97 14.20
C MET A 237 13.69 -12.12 15.21
N ARG A 238 13.20 -13.32 14.86
CA ARG A 238 13.32 -14.49 15.73
C ARG A 238 14.77 -14.98 15.85
N SER A 239 15.54 -14.90 14.75
CA SER A 239 16.93 -15.35 14.71
C SER A 239 17.96 -14.26 15.08
N SER A 240 17.57 -12.99 15.04
CA SER A 240 18.46 -11.86 15.23
C SER A 240 18.67 -11.50 16.71
N GLY A 241 19.71 -10.73 16.97
CA GLY A 241 20.10 -10.34 18.33
C GLY A 241 20.80 -11.47 19.09
N ASP A 242 20.46 -11.61 20.37
CA ASP A 242 21.13 -12.53 21.29
C ASP A 242 20.78 -14.01 21.04
N ALA A 243 19.78 -14.31 20.21
CA ALA A 243 19.39 -15.68 19.89
C ALA A 243 20.56 -16.48 19.28
N GLY A 244 21.25 -15.92 18.28
CA GLY A 244 22.42 -16.57 17.68
C GLY A 244 23.59 -16.70 18.65
N ALA A 245 23.81 -15.72 19.54
CA ALA A 245 24.85 -15.80 20.57
C ALA A 245 24.53 -16.89 21.60
N PHE A 246 23.26 -17.04 21.97
CA PHE A 246 22.77 -18.08 22.86
C PHE A 246 22.89 -19.48 22.24
N GLU A 247 22.54 -19.65 20.96
CA GLU A 247 22.74 -20.91 20.23
C GLU A 247 24.21 -21.30 20.17
N ASN A 248 25.10 -20.35 19.88
CA ASN A 248 26.54 -20.56 19.88
C ASN A 248 27.07 -20.94 21.28
N ALA A 249 26.56 -20.29 22.34
CA ALA A 249 26.91 -20.63 23.72
C ALA A 249 26.40 -22.03 24.12
N GLN A 250 25.21 -22.41 23.66
CA GLN A 250 24.64 -23.74 23.89
C GLN A 250 25.44 -24.83 23.16
N ARG A 251 25.78 -24.60 21.89
CA ARG A 251 26.69 -25.48 21.13
C ARG A 251 28.04 -25.62 21.83
N TYR A 252 28.61 -24.52 22.30
CA TYR A 252 29.87 -24.53 23.03
C TYR A 252 29.80 -25.40 24.29
N ALA A 253 28.75 -25.24 25.09
CA ALA A 253 28.54 -26.05 26.30
C ALA A 253 28.43 -27.55 25.97
N TRP A 254 27.76 -27.92 24.88
CA TRP A 254 27.69 -29.30 24.41
C TRP A 254 29.05 -29.83 23.94
N GLU A 255 29.77 -29.07 23.13
CA GLU A 255 31.11 -29.46 22.67
C GLU A 255 32.10 -29.62 23.85
N ALA A 256 32.04 -28.75 24.85
CA ALA A 256 32.88 -28.84 26.04
C ALA A 256 32.53 -30.07 26.89
N GLN A 257 31.23 -30.38 27.01
CA GLN A 257 30.75 -31.58 27.69
C GLN A 257 31.20 -32.85 26.96
N GLU A 258 31.15 -32.89 25.63
CA GLU A 258 31.59 -34.04 24.82
C GLU A 258 33.12 -34.21 24.85
N LYS A 259 33.88 -33.12 24.71
CA LYS A 259 35.35 -33.16 24.65
C LYS A 259 35.99 -33.47 26.01
N SER A 260 35.45 -32.88 27.08
CA SER A 260 36.10 -32.90 28.40
C SER A 260 35.31 -33.61 29.50
N GLY A 261 34.05 -33.99 29.25
CA GLY A 261 33.16 -34.54 30.27
C GLY A 261 32.75 -33.53 31.36
N ASN A 262 33.19 -32.26 31.27
CA ASN A 262 32.92 -31.25 32.28
C ASN A 262 31.51 -30.66 32.09
N THR A 263 30.62 -30.93 33.05
CA THR A 263 29.27 -30.35 33.12
C THR A 263 29.23 -28.98 33.79
N SER A 264 30.38 -28.42 34.16
CA SER A 264 30.48 -27.13 34.85
C SER A 264 30.04 -25.94 33.99
N GLN A 265 30.06 -26.10 32.67
CA GLN A 265 29.76 -25.07 31.67
C GLN A 265 28.31 -25.13 31.14
N HIS A 266 27.40 -25.80 31.86
CA HIS A 266 26.00 -25.95 31.45
C HIS A 266 25.26 -24.61 31.48
N LEU A 267 24.65 -24.24 30.35
CA LEU A 267 24.07 -22.91 30.11
C LEU A 267 22.97 -22.53 31.12
N GLN A 268 22.08 -23.45 31.49
CA GLN A 268 21.00 -23.18 32.46
C GLN A 268 21.42 -23.35 33.92
N ALA A 269 22.47 -24.13 34.19
CA ALA A 269 22.86 -24.45 35.57
C ALA A 269 23.91 -23.46 36.09
N ASN A 270 24.90 -23.13 35.26
CA ASN A 270 25.98 -22.18 35.54
C ASN A 270 26.18 -21.22 34.35
N PRO A 271 25.23 -20.31 34.07
CA PRO A 271 25.28 -19.41 32.90
C PRO A 271 26.52 -18.51 32.91
N THR A 272 26.88 -17.96 34.07
CA THR A 272 28.01 -17.04 34.23
C THR A 272 29.35 -17.74 34.03
N ALA A 273 29.48 -18.99 34.46
CA ALA A 273 30.68 -19.78 34.23
C ALA A 273 30.86 -20.05 32.73
N GLY A 274 29.81 -20.46 32.03
CA GLY A 274 29.84 -20.67 30.58
C GLY A 274 30.23 -19.40 29.81
N GLU A 275 29.69 -18.25 30.22
CA GLU A 275 30.02 -16.94 29.61
C GLU A 275 31.48 -16.55 29.82
N PHE A 276 32.02 -16.75 31.03
CA PHE A 276 33.42 -16.49 31.36
C PHE A 276 34.38 -17.34 30.51
N TYR A 277 34.13 -18.65 30.39
CA TYR A 277 34.97 -19.53 29.57
C TYR A 277 34.89 -19.18 28.09
N ARG A 278 33.71 -18.79 27.58
CA ARG A 278 33.54 -18.35 26.20
C ARG A 278 34.34 -17.06 25.91
N LYS A 279 34.32 -16.08 26.81
CA LYS A 279 35.17 -14.88 26.70
C LYS A 279 36.65 -15.24 26.67
N LYS A 280 37.06 -16.12 27.58
CA LYS A 280 38.44 -16.59 27.65
C LYS A 280 38.87 -17.31 26.36
N GLU A 281 38.01 -18.14 25.79
CA GLU A 281 38.32 -18.80 24.51
C GLU A 281 38.38 -17.82 23.34
N LEU A 282 37.55 -16.78 23.32
CA LEU A 282 37.64 -15.72 22.31
C LEU A 282 38.98 -14.98 22.43
N GLU A 283 39.41 -14.62 23.64
CA GLU A 283 40.71 -14.01 23.90
C GLU A 283 41.87 -14.93 23.47
N GLU A 284 41.80 -16.23 23.80
CA GLU A 284 42.79 -17.22 23.37
C GLU A 284 42.79 -17.43 21.85
N ALA A 285 41.63 -17.39 21.20
CA ALA A 285 41.51 -17.52 19.75
C ALA A 285 42.06 -16.29 19.02
N GLU A 286 41.83 -15.08 19.54
CA GLU A 286 42.43 -13.84 19.04
C GLU A 286 43.95 -13.84 19.22
N ALA A 287 44.44 -14.27 20.38
CA ALA A 287 45.87 -14.43 20.63
C ALA A 287 46.50 -15.42 19.63
N LYS A 288 45.89 -16.60 19.43
CA LYS A 288 46.34 -17.59 18.44
C LYS A 288 46.27 -17.05 17.00
N ARG A 289 45.27 -16.25 16.67
CA ARG A 289 45.15 -15.59 15.35
C ARG A 289 46.28 -14.60 15.16
N ALA A 290 46.56 -13.75 16.15
CA ALA A 290 47.66 -12.78 16.11
C ALA A 290 49.03 -13.48 16.04
N GLU A 291 49.24 -14.57 16.77
CA GLU A 291 50.43 -15.41 16.67
C GLU A 291 50.56 -16.02 15.27
N ARG A 292 49.46 -16.53 14.70
CA ARG A 292 49.45 -17.08 13.34
C ARG A 292 49.77 -15.99 12.31
N GLU A 293 49.21 -14.80 12.45
CA GLU A 293 49.50 -13.65 11.59
C GLU A 293 50.97 -13.24 11.68
N LYS A 294 51.54 -13.19 12.90
CA LYS A 294 52.97 -12.93 13.10
C LYS A 294 53.85 -14.02 12.48
N LEU A 295 53.51 -15.29 12.68
CA LEU A 295 54.24 -16.41 12.07
C LEU A 295 54.16 -16.37 10.54
N LEU A 296 53.02 -15.99 9.97
CA LEU A 296 52.88 -15.78 8.53
C LEU A 296 53.73 -14.60 8.07
N LEU A 297 53.72 -13.49 8.81
CA LEU A 297 54.53 -12.31 8.50
C LEU A 297 56.04 -12.61 8.55
N GLU A 298 56.49 -13.43 9.49
CA GLU A 298 57.89 -13.86 9.60
C GLU A 298 58.30 -14.84 8.50
N LYS A 299 57.41 -15.79 8.15
CA LYS A 299 57.68 -16.80 7.12
C LYS A 299 57.60 -16.25 5.70
N TYR A 300 56.70 -15.31 5.45
CA TYR A 300 56.45 -14.76 4.11
C TYR A 300 56.93 -13.31 3.94
N GLY A 301 57.42 -12.67 5.01
CA GLY A 301 57.99 -11.32 5.00
C GLY A 301 56.95 -10.22 4.80
N GLY A 302 57.03 -9.15 5.60
CA GLY A 302 56.21 -7.95 5.44
C GLY A 302 56.62 -7.01 4.29
N ASP A 303 57.55 -7.44 3.42
CA ASP A 303 58.10 -6.60 2.35
C ASP A 303 57.54 -7.01 0.98
N GLN A 304 56.23 -6.84 0.84
CA GLN A 304 55.74 -6.30 -0.42
C GLN A 304 55.44 -4.83 -0.15
N LYS A 305 56.35 -3.95 -0.58
CA LYS A 305 55.96 -2.62 -1.08
C LYS A 305 54.60 -2.81 -1.73
N ALA A 306 53.58 -2.12 -1.23
CA ALA A 306 52.24 -2.17 -1.78
C ALA A 306 52.37 -2.12 -3.31
N MET A 307 52.15 -3.27 -3.97
CA MET A 307 52.34 -3.35 -5.42
C MET A 307 51.51 -2.20 -6.00
N PRO A 308 52.11 -1.31 -6.82
CA PRO A 308 51.39 -0.16 -7.34
C PRO A 308 50.11 -0.68 -7.98
N ALA A 309 48.98 0.00 -7.79
CA ALA A 309 47.65 -0.52 -8.13
C ALA A 309 47.57 -1.06 -9.58
N ALA A 310 48.39 -0.54 -10.49
CA ALA A 310 48.56 -1.02 -11.86
C ALA A 310 49.12 -2.45 -12.00
N LEU A 311 50.04 -2.86 -11.12
CA LEU A 311 50.64 -4.20 -11.12
C LEU A 311 49.82 -5.23 -10.34
N ARG A 312 48.95 -4.81 -9.40
CA ARG A 312 48.03 -5.73 -8.71
C ARG A 312 47.04 -6.41 -9.65
N ASN A 313 46.63 -5.71 -10.70
CA ASN A 313 45.70 -6.25 -11.70
C ASN A 313 46.39 -7.16 -12.75
N MET A 314 47.73 -7.16 -12.81
CA MET A 314 48.51 -8.01 -13.71
C MET A 314 49.19 -9.19 -13.01
N ALA A 315 49.36 -9.12 -11.69
CA ALA A 315 49.87 -10.23 -10.91
C ALA A 315 48.77 -11.30 -10.76
N ILE A 316 48.84 -12.35 -11.57
CA ILE A 316 47.99 -13.53 -11.44
C ILE A 316 48.46 -14.29 -10.19
N THR A 317 47.79 -14.09 -9.06
CA THR A 317 48.14 -14.73 -7.79
C THR A 317 47.50 -16.10 -7.61
N GLU A 318 46.46 -16.41 -8.40
CA GLU A 318 45.74 -17.68 -8.37
C GLU A 318 45.35 -18.05 -9.81
N SER A 319 45.45 -19.33 -10.18
CA SER A 319 45.09 -19.81 -11.52
C SER A 319 43.58 -19.86 -11.75
N GLU A 320 42.78 -19.76 -10.69
CA GLU A 320 41.32 -19.90 -10.74
C GLU A 320 40.68 -18.92 -9.75
N THR A 321 40.07 -17.86 -10.25
CA THR A 321 39.20 -16.98 -9.45
C THR A 321 37.82 -17.63 -9.34
N PHE A 322 37.36 -17.90 -8.12
CA PHE A 322 36.02 -18.43 -7.89
C PHE A 322 34.97 -17.38 -8.27
N VAL A 323 34.14 -17.70 -9.25
CA VAL A 323 33.07 -16.85 -9.79
C VAL A 323 31.74 -17.56 -9.54
N GLU A 324 30.92 -17.04 -8.63
CA GLU A 324 29.56 -17.53 -8.46
C GLU A 324 28.67 -17.01 -9.57
N TYR A 325 28.02 -17.92 -10.29
CA TYR A 325 27.00 -17.61 -11.27
C TYR A 325 25.62 -17.73 -10.61
N ASP A 326 24.78 -16.71 -10.81
CA ASP A 326 23.35 -16.79 -10.54
C ASP A 326 22.69 -17.83 -11.47
N GLU A 327 21.45 -18.23 -11.17
CA GLU A 327 20.67 -19.20 -11.97
C GLU A 327 20.52 -18.79 -13.45
N ALA A 328 20.71 -17.50 -13.75
CA ALA A 328 20.73 -16.93 -15.09
C ALA A 328 22.12 -16.90 -15.76
N GLY A 329 23.17 -17.43 -15.11
CA GLY A 329 24.55 -17.45 -15.63
C GLY A 329 25.29 -16.12 -15.51
N LEU A 330 24.85 -15.20 -14.65
CA LEU A 330 25.52 -13.91 -14.39
C LEU A 330 26.36 -13.96 -13.13
N ILE A 331 27.50 -13.25 -13.12
CA ILE A 331 28.42 -13.23 -11.97
C ILE A 331 27.82 -12.42 -10.82
N LYS A 332 27.66 -13.02 -9.64
CA LYS A 332 27.19 -12.33 -8.43
C LYS A 332 28.12 -11.19 -8.04
N GLY A 333 27.56 -10.01 -7.83
CA GLY A 333 28.28 -8.81 -7.38
C GLY A 333 29.05 -8.06 -8.48
N ALA A 334 29.09 -8.56 -9.72
CA ALA A 334 29.62 -7.79 -10.83
C ALA A 334 28.64 -6.68 -11.25
N PRO A 335 29.11 -5.45 -11.55
CA PRO A 335 28.22 -4.39 -12.04
C PRO A 335 27.56 -4.86 -13.34
N LYS A 336 26.23 -4.79 -13.40
CA LYS A 336 25.46 -5.15 -14.59
C LYS A 336 25.92 -4.25 -15.75
N LYS A 337 26.61 -4.83 -16.72
CA LYS A 337 26.97 -4.11 -17.95
C LYS A 337 25.68 -3.74 -18.66
N VAL A 338 25.43 -2.44 -18.81
CA VAL A 338 24.27 -1.93 -19.55
C VAL A 338 24.35 -2.47 -20.98
N ALA A 339 23.27 -3.10 -21.43
CA ALA A 339 23.22 -3.69 -22.75
C ALA A 339 23.34 -2.57 -23.80
N LYS A 340 24.40 -2.62 -24.61
CA LYS A 340 24.53 -1.76 -25.78
C LYS A 340 23.48 -2.19 -26.80
N SER A 341 22.80 -1.22 -27.40
CA SER A 341 21.86 -1.45 -28.50
C SER A 341 22.56 -2.07 -29.71
N LYS A 342 21.76 -2.60 -30.63
CA LYS A 342 22.23 -3.23 -31.88
C LYS A 342 23.06 -2.28 -32.76
N TYR A 343 22.92 -0.97 -32.56
CA TYR A 343 23.61 0.04 -33.34
C TYR A 343 24.91 0.45 -32.64
N ALA A 344 25.91 0.88 -33.42
CA ALA A 344 27.16 1.37 -32.85
C ALA A 344 26.90 2.66 -32.05
N GLU A 345 26.86 2.52 -30.73
CA GLU A 345 26.73 3.63 -29.77
C GLU A 345 28.07 4.33 -29.61
N ASP A 346 28.05 5.61 -29.22
CA ASP A 346 29.25 6.40 -28.95
C ASP A 346 30.26 6.49 -30.12
N VAL A 347 29.76 6.45 -31.36
CA VAL A 347 30.60 6.74 -32.54
C VAL A 347 30.83 8.24 -32.63
N LEU A 348 31.97 8.64 -32.09
CA LEU A 348 32.44 10.02 -32.08
C LEU A 348 33.08 10.32 -33.44
N ILE A 349 32.46 11.19 -34.21
CA ILE A 349 32.93 11.57 -35.55
C ILE A 349 33.79 12.83 -35.39
N ASN A 350 34.92 12.93 -36.09
CA ASN A 350 35.74 14.15 -36.20
C ASN A 350 36.08 14.85 -34.87
N ASN A 351 36.52 14.08 -33.87
CA ASN A 351 37.01 14.53 -32.56
C ASN A 351 35.99 15.31 -31.69
N HIS A 352 34.69 15.09 -31.92
CA HIS A 352 33.66 15.52 -30.97
C HIS A 352 33.66 14.60 -29.74
N THR A 353 33.31 15.11 -28.56
CA THR A 353 33.18 14.30 -27.32
C THR A 353 31.74 13.83 -27.06
N SER A 354 30.80 14.21 -27.93
CA SER A 354 29.40 13.80 -27.87
C SER A 354 28.87 13.40 -29.25
N VAL A 355 27.85 12.54 -29.29
CA VAL A 355 27.25 12.05 -30.54
C VAL A 355 26.38 13.14 -31.19
N TRP A 356 26.26 13.13 -32.51
CA TRP A 356 25.34 14.01 -33.24
C TRP A 356 23.88 13.81 -32.78
N GLY A 357 23.20 14.89 -32.40
CA GLY A 357 21.85 14.81 -31.80
C GLY A 357 21.85 14.80 -30.27
N SER A 358 23.03 14.90 -29.64
CA SER A 358 23.16 15.11 -28.18
C SER A 358 22.69 16.50 -27.72
N TRP A 359 22.49 17.44 -28.65
CA TRP A 359 22.03 18.80 -28.36
C TRP A 359 20.92 19.22 -29.31
N TRP A 360 19.95 19.98 -28.79
CA TRP A 360 18.80 20.48 -29.54
C TRP A 360 18.54 21.94 -29.18
N SER A 361 18.48 22.80 -30.18
CA SER A 361 18.07 24.20 -30.00
C SER A 361 17.48 24.76 -31.29
N SER A 362 16.43 25.59 -31.16
CA SER A 362 15.77 26.27 -32.29
C SER A 362 15.40 25.34 -33.47
N PHE A 363 14.73 24.22 -33.18
CA PHE A 363 14.33 23.20 -34.17
C PHE A 363 15.48 22.51 -34.94
N LYS A 364 16.72 22.58 -34.46
CA LYS A 364 17.89 21.94 -35.08
C LYS A 364 18.65 21.09 -34.07
N TRP A 365 19.07 19.91 -34.52
CA TRP A 365 19.94 19.00 -33.77
C TRP A 365 21.40 19.38 -33.98
N GLY A 366 22.22 19.23 -32.95
CA GLY A 366 23.65 19.51 -32.97
C GLY A 366 24.46 18.62 -32.02
N TYR A 367 25.73 18.96 -31.86
CA TYR A 367 26.65 18.32 -30.91
C TYR A 367 26.66 19.08 -29.58
N ALA A 368 26.46 18.40 -28.44
CA ALA A 368 26.54 19.00 -27.10
C ALA A 368 27.94 19.52 -26.73
N CYS A 369 29.00 18.89 -27.23
CA CYS A 369 30.37 19.31 -26.92
C CYS A 369 30.74 20.69 -27.47
N CYS A 370 30.16 21.10 -28.60
CA CYS A 370 30.59 22.28 -29.35
C CYS A 370 29.40 23.18 -29.80
N HIS A 371 28.15 22.82 -29.47
CA HIS A 371 26.89 23.46 -29.88
C HIS A 371 26.74 23.72 -31.40
N SER A 372 27.48 22.98 -32.24
CA SER A 372 27.43 23.15 -33.70
C SER A 372 26.26 22.37 -34.31
N PHE A 373 25.58 23.01 -35.28
CA PHE A 373 24.45 22.44 -36.03
C PHE A 373 24.84 21.82 -37.38
N ILE A 374 26.13 21.54 -37.63
CA ILE A 374 26.60 20.95 -38.88
C ILE A 374 27.15 19.56 -38.61
N LYS A 375 26.54 18.53 -39.19
CA LYS A 375 26.98 17.14 -39.04
C LYS A 375 28.33 16.94 -39.74
N ASN A 376 29.27 16.26 -39.08
CA ASN A 376 30.65 16.02 -39.52
C ASN A 376 31.57 17.26 -39.55
N SER A 377 31.23 18.36 -38.90
CA SER A 377 32.22 19.42 -38.62
C SER A 377 33.34 18.89 -37.70
N TYR A 378 34.50 19.55 -37.68
CA TYR A 378 35.49 19.33 -36.61
C TYR A 378 35.01 20.01 -35.33
N CYS A 379 35.25 19.42 -34.16
CA CYS A 379 34.85 20.04 -32.90
C CYS A 379 35.71 21.27 -32.61
N THR A 380 35.04 22.37 -32.27
CA THR A 380 35.59 23.66 -31.86
C THR A 380 35.85 23.76 -30.34
N GLY A 381 35.77 22.66 -29.60
CA GLY A 381 35.80 22.64 -28.13
C GLY A 381 34.79 23.56 -27.44
N ASP A 382 35.13 23.96 -26.22
CA ASP A 382 34.34 24.89 -25.40
C ASP A 382 34.26 26.31 -26.01
N ASP A 383 35.21 26.69 -26.86
CA ASP A 383 35.16 27.96 -27.61
C ASP A 383 33.91 28.04 -28.51
N GLY A 384 33.45 26.89 -29.03
CA GLY A 384 32.20 26.82 -29.80
C GLY A 384 30.95 27.13 -28.97
N LYS A 385 30.92 26.72 -27.69
CA LYS A 385 29.82 27.04 -26.78
C LYS A 385 29.80 28.53 -26.45
N LEU A 386 30.97 29.11 -26.13
CA LEU A 386 31.10 30.53 -25.84
C LEU A 386 30.70 31.40 -27.03
N ALA A 387 31.13 31.04 -28.24
CA ALA A 387 30.72 31.73 -29.47
C ALA A 387 29.21 31.62 -29.72
N TRP A 388 28.61 30.46 -29.44
CA TRP A 388 27.17 30.28 -29.57
C TRP A 388 26.38 31.08 -28.53
N GLU A 389 26.79 31.07 -27.26
CA GLU A 389 26.18 31.88 -26.20
C GLU A 389 26.30 33.38 -26.50
N ALA A 390 27.45 33.83 -27.02
CA ALA A 390 27.63 35.21 -27.47
C ALA A 390 26.67 35.55 -28.63
N ALA A 391 26.57 34.69 -29.65
CA ALA A 391 25.65 34.90 -30.77
C ALA A 391 24.18 34.88 -30.33
N GLU A 392 23.82 34.01 -29.38
CA GLU A 392 22.47 33.93 -28.82
C GLU A 392 22.14 35.17 -27.97
N ARG A 393 23.07 35.66 -27.15
CA ARG A 393 22.94 36.93 -26.41
C ARG A 393 22.75 38.13 -27.34
N GLN A 394 23.45 38.14 -28.48
CA GLN A 394 23.27 39.17 -29.52
C GLN A 394 21.91 39.04 -30.22
N ARG A 395 21.40 37.81 -30.39
CA ARG A 395 20.08 37.54 -31.00
C ARG A 395 18.91 37.88 -30.06
N THR A 396 19.03 37.60 -28.77
CA THR A 396 17.99 37.84 -27.77
C THR A 396 17.97 39.28 -27.26
N GLY A 397 18.95 40.10 -27.65
CA GLY A 397 18.98 41.53 -27.29
C GLY A 397 19.29 41.78 -25.82
N ALA A 398 19.91 40.83 -25.11
CA ALA A 398 20.25 40.96 -23.69
C ALA A 398 21.30 42.07 -23.39
N ASN A 399 21.92 42.65 -24.42
CA ASN A 399 22.82 43.80 -24.32
C ASN A 399 22.16 45.15 -24.66
N LEU A 400 20.82 45.21 -24.81
CA LEU A 400 20.06 46.47 -25.02
C LEU A 400 19.35 46.96 -23.75
N VAL A 401 19.45 46.22 -22.65
CA VAL A 401 18.99 46.64 -21.33
C VAL A 401 20.23 46.67 -20.45
N ASN A 402 20.80 47.88 -20.30
CA ASN A 402 21.71 48.36 -19.23
C ASN A 402 22.65 49.43 -19.82
N ASP A 403 22.13 50.62 -20.12
CA ASP A 403 22.85 51.86 -19.86
C ASP A 403 22.26 52.38 -18.54
N ASP A 404 22.92 52.03 -17.45
CA ASP A 404 23.10 52.84 -16.24
C ASP A 404 23.72 51.94 -15.14
N GLU A 405 24.85 52.42 -14.61
CA GLU A 405 25.53 52.03 -13.37
C GLU A 405 26.50 50.83 -13.39
N GLU A 406 27.73 51.19 -13.74
CA GLU A 406 29.00 50.98 -13.04
C GLU A 406 29.26 49.71 -12.21
N GLU A 407 30.33 49.02 -12.61
CA GLU A 407 31.16 48.11 -11.81
C GLU A 407 31.48 48.70 -10.43
N THR A 408 31.17 47.94 -9.38
CA THR A 408 31.87 48.09 -8.09
C THR A 408 32.29 46.72 -7.57
N GLU A 409 33.62 46.59 -7.46
CA GLU A 409 34.32 45.67 -6.58
C GLU A 409 33.78 45.79 -5.14
N GLU A 410 33.90 44.71 -4.36
CA GLU A 410 33.53 44.66 -2.94
C GLU A 410 34.06 45.85 -2.13
N PRO A 411 33.26 46.37 -1.18
CA PRO A 411 33.85 46.70 0.11
C PRO A 411 33.03 46.26 1.33
N SER A 412 33.81 45.93 2.35
CA SER A 412 33.63 45.92 3.80
C SER A 412 32.32 46.43 4.44
N LYS A 413 31.83 45.60 5.36
CA LYS A 413 31.32 45.92 6.71
C LYS A 413 31.37 47.42 7.07
N GLU A 414 30.22 48.09 7.05
CA GLU A 414 29.78 49.05 8.10
C GLU A 414 28.42 49.73 7.84
N GLU A 415 27.72 49.51 6.71
CA GLU A 415 26.43 50.17 6.46
C GLU A 415 25.20 49.24 6.43
N ALA A 416 25.18 48.21 7.28
CA ALA A 416 24.03 47.31 7.45
C ALA A 416 23.26 47.52 8.78
N GLU A 417 23.45 48.67 9.45
CA GLU A 417 22.87 48.94 10.77
C GLU A 417 21.68 49.92 10.80
N LYS A 418 21.03 50.26 9.67
CA LYS A 418 19.89 51.21 9.70
C LYS A 418 18.60 50.83 8.97
N ASN A 419 18.39 49.56 8.62
CA ASN A 419 17.08 49.08 8.15
C ASN A 419 16.72 47.72 8.75
N ARG A 420 16.75 47.62 10.08
CA ARG A 420 16.37 46.40 10.81
C ARG A 420 15.60 46.67 12.10
N GLU A 421 14.59 47.53 11.99
CA GLU A 421 13.43 47.64 12.88
C GLU A 421 12.27 47.89 11.89
N GLU A 422 11.26 47.06 11.66
CA GLU A 422 10.48 46.17 12.53
C GLU A 422 10.04 44.92 11.72
N GLU A 423 10.53 43.74 12.07
CA GLU A 423 9.86 42.47 11.73
C GLU A 423 9.72 41.67 13.02
N GLN A 424 8.51 41.63 13.57
CA GLN A 424 8.17 40.82 14.74
C GLN A 424 8.32 39.32 14.40
N PRO A 425 9.10 38.53 15.16
CA PRO A 425 9.29 37.12 14.87
C PRO A 425 8.02 36.33 15.18
N ARG A 426 7.45 35.66 14.18
CA ARG A 426 6.25 34.80 14.30
C ARG A 426 6.48 33.47 15.05
N LYS A 427 7.57 33.33 15.81
CA LYS A 427 7.87 32.12 16.60
C LYS A 427 8.53 32.51 17.92
N ARG A 428 7.90 32.14 19.04
CA ARG A 428 8.43 32.35 20.40
C ARG A 428 9.75 31.60 20.57
N THR A 429 10.72 32.26 21.18
CA THR A 429 12.02 31.66 21.49
C THR A 429 11.91 30.72 22.70
N ARG A 430 12.82 29.74 22.82
CA ARG A 430 12.77 28.70 23.86
C ARG A 430 12.89 29.27 25.29
N GLU A 431 13.47 30.45 25.45
CA GLU A 431 13.59 31.15 26.73
C GLU A 431 12.28 31.83 27.16
N GLU A 432 11.49 32.35 26.20
CA GLU A 432 10.15 32.90 26.44
C GLU A 432 9.09 31.82 26.74
N MET A 433 9.33 30.57 26.33
CA MET A 433 8.50 29.42 26.72
C MET A 433 8.77 28.93 28.15
N MET A 434 9.92 29.29 28.73
CA MET A 434 10.34 28.83 30.07
C MET A 434 10.13 29.90 31.15
N ASN A 435 10.08 31.18 30.78
CA ASN A 435 9.63 32.24 31.68
C ASN A 435 8.10 32.32 31.65
N GLY A 436 7.47 32.05 32.78
CA GLY A 436 6.02 32.22 32.94
C GLY A 436 5.59 33.67 32.74
N VAL A 437 4.31 33.84 32.40
CA VAL A 437 3.65 35.14 32.17
C VAL A 437 3.97 36.10 33.32
N THR A 438 4.53 37.26 33.00
CA THR A 438 4.86 38.27 34.01
C THR A 438 3.58 38.96 34.50
N GLU A 439 3.60 39.47 35.74
CA GLU A 439 2.44 40.16 36.33
C GLU A 439 2.01 41.38 35.51
N GLU A 440 2.97 42.02 34.85
CA GLU A 440 2.77 43.17 33.97
C GLU A 440 2.00 42.80 32.69
N GLU A 441 2.31 41.66 32.06
CA GLU A 441 1.59 41.15 30.88
C GLU A 441 0.15 40.73 31.23
N MET A 442 -0.06 40.17 32.42
CA MET A 442 -1.40 39.83 32.91
C MET A 442 -2.24 41.08 33.20
N ASP A 443 -1.63 42.13 33.74
CA ASP A 443 -2.31 43.39 34.00
C ASP A 443 -2.61 44.17 32.70
N GLU A 444 -1.74 44.11 31.71
CA GLU A 444 -2.03 44.63 30.36
C GLU A 444 -3.14 43.86 29.67
N TYR A 445 -3.16 42.52 29.78
CA TYR A 445 -4.24 41.70 29.25
C TYR A 445 -5.57 42.01 29.94
N ARG A 446 -5.57 42.18 31.27
CA ARG A 446 -6.75 42.61 32.03
C ARG A 446 -7.22 43.99 31.60
N ARG A 447 -6.31 44.97 31.45
CA ARG A 447 -6.63 46.33 30.97
C ARG A 447 -7.23 46.30 29.56
N LYS A 448 -6.63 45.58 28.61
CA LYS A 448 -7.15 45.45 27.24
C LYS A 448 -8.53 44.82 27.23
N ARG A 449 -8.74 43.75 28.00
CA ARG A 449 -10.05 43.08 28.10
C ARG A 449 -11.12 43.95 28.78
N THR A 450 -10.76 44.77 29.76
CA THR A 450 -11.71 45.71 30.37
C THR A 450 -12.06 46.85 29.43
N VAL A 451 -11.10 47.37 28.65
CA VAL A 451 -11.34 48.45 27.68
C VAL A 451 -12.21 47.97 26.51
N THR A 452 -12.03 46.74 26.02
CA THR A 452 -12.88 46.18 24.96
C THR A 452 -14.31 45.90 25.39
N ASN A 453 -14.52 45.61 26.69
CA ASN A 453 -15.84 45.34 27.27
C ASN A 453 -16.48 46.58 27.92
N ASP A 454 -15.83 47.76 27.87
CA ASP A 454 -16.40 49.00 28.39
C ASP A 454 -17.30 49.67 27.33
N PRO A 455 -18.63 49.77 27.56
CA PRO A 455 -19.54 50.42 26.64
C PRO A 455 -19.31 51.94 26.49
N MET A 456 -18.58 52.60 27.41
CA MET A 456 -18.18 54.02 27.28
C MET A 456 -16.97 54.24 26.36
N ALA A 457 -16.17 53.21 26.06
CA ALA A 457 -14.99 53.35 25.19
C ALA A 457 -15.34 53.82 23.77
N LYS A 458 -16.57 53.56 23.29
CA LYS A 458 -17.08 54.03 22.00
C LYS A 458 -17.59 55.49 22.00
N LEU A 459 -17.75 56.08 23.19
CA LEU A 459 -18.37 57.40 23.41
C LEU A 459 -17.35 58.47 23.85
N LEU A 460 -16.20 58.08 24.39
CA LEU A 460 -15.10 59.00 24.72
C LEU A 460 -14.53 59.64 23.44
N GLY A 461 -14.70 60.96 23.31
CA GLY A 461 -14.13 61.77 22.22
C GLY A 461 -15.10 62.20 21.12
N LYS A 462 -16.42 61.95 21.26
CA LYS A 462 -17.45 62.34 20.27
C LYS A 462 -18.41 63.44 20.72
N ASP A 463 -18.10 64.17 21.78
CA ASP A 463 -18.92 65.31 22.20
C ASP A 463 -18.50 66.58 21.44
N GLU A 464 -19.05 66.76 20.23
CA GLU A 464 -19.10 68.08 19.61
C GLU A 464 -20.24 68.89 20.25
N LEU A 465 -19.85 69.92 21.01
CA LEU A 465 -20.74 70.95 21.53
C LEU A 465 -21.35 71.74 20.36
N LEU A 466 -22.65 71.55 20.11
CA LEU A 466 -23.40 72.38 19.17
C LEU A 466 -23.59 73.80 19.74
N SER A 467 -22.86 74.77 19.18
CA SER A 467 -23.16 76.20 19.21
C SER A 467 -24.06 76.60 18.04
#